data_AF-A0A520BMX5-F1
#
_entry.id   AF-A0A520BMX5-F1
#
_cell.length_a   1.000
_cell.length_b   1.000
_cell.length_c   1.000
_cell.angle_alpha   90.00
_cell.angle_beta   90.00
_cell.angle_gamma   90.00
#
_symmetry.space_group_name_H-M   'P 1'
#
loop_
_entity.id
_entity.type
_entity.pdbx_description
1 polymer ?
#
loop_
_entity_poly.entity_id
_entity_poly.type
_entity_poly.pdbx_seq_one_letter_code
_entity_poly.pdbx_strand_id
1 'polypeptide(L)'
;MNKHLPLFILSFLFYSFANAQNFDVRKLALKSDVILLYDQDSIAYIDDVINDHTTEHYYQLKAVSQEVKNNASFKFNNAKLRYLVENEDYFKVYQKGDCMSIGKAFDNVKRKFYGMLFLQKNNKQYSVIGIVQNDDPLSAWLELIKQIQAVSTLEKIKNLQERYTKSIDWFIDNNTLPDENFIKYYKQKGILKTDTAKLNEQQLARAKTLFFNGNETFLELIASTNQTEIKDYYLQKLKDISFQSEYEFGDCLRFKRISTMLTNDFNNNYDDINRVLSDLLTNELQNYEKKPIMLHLIDLIEKKAYQIGTFSASKL
;
A
#
# COMPACT_ATOMS: atom_id res chain seq x y z
N MET A 1 2.34 14.76 35.56
CA MET A 1 2.89 14.07 34.37
C MET A 1 1.72 13.54 33.57
N ASN A 2 1.52 14.06 32.36
CA ASN A 2 0.33 13.80 31.54
C ASN A 2 0.36 12.35 31.02
N LYS A 3 -0.55 11.49 31.53
CA LYS A 3 -0.66 10.07 31.16
C LYS A 3 -1.04 9.82 29.69
N HIS A 4 -1.45 10.87 28.97
CA HIS A 4 -1.90 10.80 27.57
C HIS A 4 -0.81 11.17 26.55
N LEU A 5 0.32 11.72 26.98
CA LEU A 5 1.42 12.11 26.09
C LEU A 5 2.03 10.90 25.33
N PRO A 6 2.20 9.71 25.94
CA PRO A 6 2.71 8.53 25.22
C PRO A 6 1.72 8.02 24.16
N LEU A 7 0.41 8.09 24.42
CA LEU A 7 -0.63 7.67 23.47
C LEU A 7 -0.75 8.62 22.27
N PHE A 8 -0.59 9.92 22.50
CA PHE A 8 -0.62 10.94 21.44
C PHE A 8 0.56 10.78 20.48
N ILE A 9 1.73 10.42 21.00
CA ILE A 9 2.94 10.15 20.20
C ILE A 9 2.78 8.84 19.40
N LEU A 10 2.18 7.80 19.99
CA LEU A 10 1.90 6.54 19.27
C LEU A 10 0.90 6.72 18.12
N SER A 11 -0.14 7.52 18.32
CA SER A 11 -1.15 7.79 17.28
C SER A 11 -0.63 8.71 16.17
N PHE A 12 0.25 9.67 16.49
CA PHE A 12 0.97 10.45 15.48
C PHE A 12 1.95 9.59 14.67
N LEU A 13 2.56 8.58 15.28
CA LEU A 13 3.40 7.62 14.56
C LEU A 13 2.57 6.88 13.49
N PHE A 14 1.38 6.37 13.79
CA PHE A 14 0.48 5.75 12.81
C PHE A 14 0.08 6.67 11.65
N TYR A 15 -0.19 7.95 11.90
CA TYR A 15 -0.46 8.93 10.83
C TYR A 15 0.78 9.32 10.02
N SER A 16 1.96 9.29 10.64
CA SER A 16 3.24 9.59 9.97
C SER A 16 3.74 8.43 9.11
N PHE A 17 3.20 7.22 9.26
CA PHE A 17 3.52 6.07 8.41
C PHE A 17 2.78 6.10 7.06
N ALA A 18 1.77 6.95 6.88
CA ALA A 18 1.00 7.04 5.63
C ALA A 18 1.69 7.85 4.51
N ASN A 19 2.82 8.51 4.77
CA ASN A 19 3.59 9.27 3.78
C ASN A 19 5.01 8.72 3.53
N ALA A 20 5.32 7.50 3.96
CA ALA A 20 6.38 6.76 3.28
C ALA A 20 5.88 6.55 1.84
N GLN A 21 6.58 7.09 0.84
CA GLN A 21 6.22 6.91 -0.58
C GLN A 21 5.89 5.42 -0.81
N ASN A 22 4.60 5.11 -0.95
CA ASN A 22 4.15 3.74 -1.05
C ASN A 22 4.80 3.15 -2.32
N PHE A 23 5.53 2.06 -2.18
CA PHE A 23 6.31 1.48 -3.26
C PHE A 23 5.37 0.86 -4.30
N ASP A 24 4.93 1.66 -5.28
CA ASP A 24 4.13 1.17 -6.40
C ASP A 24 5.01 0.39 -7.38
N VAL A 25 5.19 -0.90 -7.07
CA VAL A 25 5.94 -1.88 -7.87
C VAL A 25 5.51 -1.81 -9.33
N ARG A 26 4.21 -1.70 -9.60
CA ARG A 26 3.67 -1.76 -10.96
C ARG A 26 4.09 -0.54 -11.75
N LYS A 27 3.88 0.66 -11.19
CA LYS A 27 4.22 1.91 -11.86
C LYS A 27 5.71 2.05 -12.09
N LEU A 28 6.53 1.71 -11.09
CA LEU A 28 7.98 1.76 -11.22
C LEU A 28 8.49 0.73 -12.24
N ALA A 29 7.94 -0.48 -12.24
CA ALA A 29 8.30 -1.50 -13.22
C ALA A 29 7.91 -1.13 -14.66
N LEU A 30 6.78 -0.44 -14.86
CA LEU A 30 6.36 0.05 -16.18
C LEU A 30 7.17 1.26 -16.66
N LYS A 31 7.60 2.15 -15.74
CA LYS A 31 8.48 3.28 -16.09
C LYS A 31 9.92 2.86 -16.38
N SER A 32 10.34 1.69 -15.87
CA SER A 32 11.72 1.21 -16.01
C SER A 32 11.91 0.48 -17.33
N ASP A 33 12.98 0.80 -18.05
CA ASP A 33 13.45 0.02 -19.21
C ASP A 33 14.32 -1.17 -18.77
N VAL A 34 15.02 -1.01 -17.64
CA VAL A 34 15.93 -2.00 -17.07
C VAL A 34 15.75 -2.05 -15.55
N ILE A 35 15.71 -3.25 -14.99
CA ILE A 35 15.61 -3.50 -13.55
C ILE A 35 16.65 -4.54 -13.17
N LEU A 36 17.53 -4.20 -12.24
CA LEU A 36 18.70 -5.00 -11.86
C LEU A 36 18.65 -5.31 -10.37
N LEU A 37 18.80 -6.58 -10.01
CA LEU A 37 19.08 -7.01 -8.65
C LEU A 37 20.60 -7.02 -8.45
N TYR A 38 21.08 -6.46 -7.35
CA TYR A 38 22.49 -6.39 -7.01
C TYR A 38 22.71 -6.72 -5.52
N ASP A 39 23.92 -7.21 -5.23
CA ASP A 39 24.44 -7.33 -3.86
C ASP A 39 24.85 -5.92 -3.40
N GLN A 40 24.45 -5.47 -2.21
CA GLN A 40 24.66 -4.08 -1.77
C GLN A 40 26.16 -3.69 -1.75
N ASP A 41 27.07 -4.63 -1.53
CA ASP A 41 28.53 -4.39 -1.63
C ASP A 41 29.00 -4.09 -3.07
N SER A 42 28.15 -4.35 -4.07
CA SER A 42 28.40 -4.16 -5.49
C SER A 42 28.00 -2.78 -6.00
N ILE A 43 27.51 -1.87 -5.15
CA ILE A 43 27.24 -0.48 -5.51
C ILE A 43 28.21 0.44 -4.76
N ALA A 44 28.78 1.40 -5.47
CA ALA A 44 29.56 2.48 -4.88
C ALA A 44 28.93 3.82 -5.22
N TYR A 45 29.00 4.74 -4.29
CA TYR A 45 28.55 6.11 -4.46
C TYR A 45 29.73 6.97 -4.93
N ILE A 46 29.53 7.77 -5.98
CA ILE A 46 30.54 8.64 -6.55
C ILE A 46 29.96 10.04 -6.76
N ASP A 47 30.69 11.04 -6.28
CA ASP A 47 30.46 12.43 -6.60
C ASP A 47 31.48 12.87 -7.64
N ASP A 48 31.00 13.43 -8.75
CA ASP A 48 31.84 14.13 -9.72
C ASP A 48 31.57 15.64 -9.54
N VAL A 49 32.54 16.35 -8.98
CA VAL A 49 32.48 17.82 -8.82
C VAL A 49 32.71 18.48 -10.18
N ILE A 50 31.68 19.10 -10.73
CA ILE A 50 31.74 19.74 -12.06
C ILE A 50 32.33 21.15 -11.94
N ASN A 51 31.93 21.90 -10.91
CA ASN A 51 32.46 23.21 -10.57
C ASN A 51 32.16 23.56 -9.09
N ASP A 52 32.49 24.78 -8.68
CA ASP A 52 32.37 25.29 -7.31
C ASP A 52 30.94 25.38 -6.75
N HIS A 53 29.92 25.23 -7.60
CA HIS A 53 28.50 25.26 -7.21
C HIS A 53 27.69 24.07 -7.74
N THR A 54 28.33 23.12 -8.42
CA THR A 54 27.66 21.99 -9.08
C THR A 54 28.42 20.70 -8.82
N THR A 55 27.76 19.77 -8.14
CA THR A 55 28.22 18.38 -7.98
C THR A 55 27.19 17.46 -8.62
N GLU A 56 27.64 16.51 -9.42
CA GLU A 56 26.78 15.46 -9.95
C GLU A 56 27.02 14.16 -9.21
N HIS A 57 25.93 13.43 -8.96
CA HIS A 57 25.94 12.25 -8.11
C HIS A 57 25.61 10.99 -8.90
N TYR A 58 26.38 9.94 -8.64
CA TYR A 58 26.38 8.72 -9.42
C TYR A 58 26.38 7.47 -8.54
N TYR A 59 25.69 6.44 -9.01
CA TYR A 59 25.89 5.07 -8.57
C TYR A 59 26.81 4.36 -9.55
N GLN A 60 27.94 3.83 -9.06
CA GLN A 60 28.79 2.92 -9.81
C GLN A 60 28.43 1.48 -9.44
N LEU A 61 27.88 0.76 -10.42
CA LEU A 61 27.51 -0.64 -10.26
C LEU A 61 28.67 -1.54 -10.70
N LYS A 62 29.26 -2.27 -9.75
CA LYS A 62 30.40 -3.17 -9.96
C LYS A 62 29.97 -4.56 -10.46
N ALA A 63 28.84 -5.06 -9.95
CA ALA A 63 28.30 -6.36 -10.31
C ALA A 63 26.77 -6.38 -10.21
N VAL A 64 26.15 -7.24 -11.03
CA VAL A 64 24.71 -7.52 -11.04
C VAL A 64 24.51 -8.97 -10.62
N SER A 65 23.61 -9.22 -9.68
CA SER A 65 23.23 -10.58 -9.29
C SER A 65 22.24 -11.18 -10.28
N GLN A 66 21.26 -10.40 -10.72
CA GLN A 66 20.25 -10.86 -11.69
C GLN A 66 19.67 -9.68 -12.49
N GLU A 67 19.48 -9.90 -13.79
CA GLU A 67 18.65 -9.03 -14.63
C GLU A 67 17.18 -9.40 -14.47
N VAL A 68 16.38 -8.53 -13.85
CA VAL A 68 14.94 -8.76 -13.60
C VAL A 68 14.12 -8.32 -14.80
N LYS A 69 14.50 -7.19 -15.43
CA LYS A 69 13.95 -6.65 -16.67
C LYS A 69 15.08 -6.01 -17.47
N ASN A 70 15.17 -6.26 -18.78
CA ASN A 70 16.16 -5.62 -19.65
C ASN A 70 15.61 -5.47 -21.08
N ASN A 71 14.66 -4.55 -21.26
CA ASN A 71 14.05 -4.32 -22.57
C ASN A 71 14.96 -3.48 -23.50
N ALA A 72 16.01 -2.87 -22.95
CA ALA A 72 16.88 -1.92 -23.65
C ALA A 72 18.26 -2.49 -24.02
N SER A 73 18.49 -3.79 -23.81
CA SER A 73 19.78 -4.47 -24.02
C SER A 73 20.95 -3.76 -23.32
N PHE A 74 20.70 -3.29 -22.10
CA PHE A 74 21.69 -2.63 -21.27
C PHE A 74 22.83 -3.60 -20.96
N LYS A 75 24.08 -3.11 -21.09
CA LYS A 75 25.29 -3.84 -20.74
C LYS A 75 25.88 -3.23 -19.47
N PHE A 76 25.98 -4.01 -18.41
CA PHE A 76 26.29 -3.54 -17.06
C PHE A 76 27.80 -3.38 -16.76
N ASN A 77 28.67 -3.25 -17.75
CA ASN A 77 30.12 -3.18 -17.53
C ASN A 77 30.54 -1.87 -16.84
N ASN A 78 30.65 -1.92 -15.50
CA ASN A 78 31.07 -0.81 -14.63
C ASN A 78 30.34 0.50 -14.91
N ALA A 79 29.01 0.43 -15.05
CA ALA A 79 28.20 1.57 -15.45
C ALA A 79 28.15 2.62 -14.32
N LYS A 80 28.57 3.85 -14.64
CA LYS A 80 28.26 5.05 -13.85
C LYS A 80 26.83 5.48 -14.21
N LEU A 81 25.92 5.40 -13.25
CA LEU A 81 24.51 5.73 -13.40
C LEU A 81 24.20 6.99 -12.62
N ARG A 82 23.87 8.07 -13.34
CA ARG A 82 23.44 9.32 -12.71
C ARG A 82 22.12 9.06 -11.99
N TYR A 83 21.99 9.55 -10.77
CA TYR A 83 20.69 9.63 -10.10
C TYR A 83 20.29 11.10 -9.96
N LEU A 84 19.00 11.35 -10.12
CA LEU A 84 18.43 12.69 -10.17
C LEU A 84 18.11 13.12 -8.73
N VAL A 85 18.57 14.30 -8.33
CA VAL A 85 18.31 14.87 -6.99
C VAL A 85 17.20 15.91 -7.11
N GLU A 86 16.19 15.79 -6.24
CA GLU A 86 15.05 16.70 -5.97
C GLU A 86 14.43 17.48 -7.15
N ASN A 87 13.11 17.28 -7.36
CA ASN A 87 12.21 17.83 -8.39
C ASN A 87 11.94 16.99 -9.66
N GLU A 88 12.51 15.79 -9.76
CA GLU A 88 12.17 14.80 -10.79
C GLU A 88 11.68 13.49 -10.14
N ASP A 89 10.88 12.68 -10.85
CA ASP A 89 10.23 11.42 -10.41
C ASP A 89 11.23 10.37 -9.87
N TYR A 90 11.90 10.63 -8.74
CA TYR A 90 12.87 9.77 -8.09
C TYR A 90 12.24 9.11 -6.87
N PHE A 91 12.18 7.77 -6.88
CA PHE A 91 11.60 6.97 -5.81
C PHE A 91 12.71 6.35 -4.96
N LYS A 92 12.89 6.84 -3.73
CA LYS A 92 13.79 6.22 -2.76
C LYS A 92 12.97 5.57 -1.66
N VAL A 93 12.77 4.27 -1.76
CA VAL A 93 12.05 3.51 -0.74
C VAL A 93 13.07 2.80 0.14
N TYR A 94 13.28 3.36 1.33
CA TYR A 94 13.78 2.60 2.46
C TYR A 94 12.60 1.86 3.07
N GLN A 95 12.55 0.53 2.96
CA GLN A 95 11.67 -0.24 3.84
C GLN A 95 12.19 -0.04 5.26
N LYS A 96 11.44 0.74 6.05
CA LYS A 96 11.81 1.15 7.41
C LYS A 96 12.08 -0.08 8.29
N GLY A 97 13.36 -0.25 8.64
CA GLY A 97 13.83 -0.88 9.86
C GLY A 97 14.63 0.09 10.76
N ASP A 98 14.84 1.34 10.34
CA ASP A 98 15.64 2.30 11.09
C ASP A 98 14.85 2.98 12.22
N CYS A 99 14.64 2.20 13.28
CA CYS A 99 15.03 2.70 14.59
C CYS A 99 16.55 2.60 14.64
N MET A 100 17.28 3.67 15.00
CA MET A 100 18.68 3.54 15.40
C MET A 100 18.76 2.52 16.54
N SER A 101 19.00 1.27 16.17
CA SER A 101 19.09 0.17 17.10
C SER A 101 20.48 0.25 17.69
N ILE A 102 20.52 0.46 19.01
CA ILE A 102 21.71 0.31 19.82
C ILE A 102 22.23 -1.12 19.56
N GLY A 103 23.30 -1.23 18.76
CA GLY A 103 24.06 -2.46 18.51
C GLY A 103 23.27 -3.64 17.94
N LYS A 104 23.27 -3.81 16.61
CA LYS A 104 22.96 -5.11 15.99
C LYS A 104 24.14 -6.06 16.28
N ALA A 105 23.90 -7.18 16.94
CA ALA A 105 24.88 -8.24 17.06
C ALA A 105 25.23 -8.74 15.65
N PHE A 106 26.48 -8.55 15.23
CA PHE A 106 26.98 -9.13 13.99
C PHE A 106 27.03 -10.64 14.17
N ASP A 107 26.05 -11.33 13.59
CA ASP A 107 26.11 -12.77 13.39
C ASP A 107 27.29 -13.02 12.43
N ASN A 108 28.27 -13.85 12.81
CA ASN A 108 29.52 -14.11 12.07
C ASN A 108 29.32 -14.83 10.70
N VAL A 109 28.10 -14.85 10.19
CA VAL A 109 27.76 -15.31 8.84
C VAL A 109 27.85 -14.09 7.93
N LYS A 110 28.71 -14.13 6.91
CA LYS A 110 28.71 -13.16 5.80
C LYS A 110 27.37 -13.22 5.07
N ARG A 111 26.33 -12.57 5.61
CA ARG A 111 25.05 -12.41 4.94
C ARG A 111 25.20 -11.34 3.87
N LYS A 112 24.83 -11.69 2.65
CA LYS A 112 24.75 -10.73 1.54
C LYS A 112 23.41 -10.04 1.59
N PHE A 113 23.43 -8.72 1.57
CA PHE A 113 22.24 -7.90 1.47
C PHE A 113 22.03 -7.53 0.02
N TYR A 114 20.77 -7.42 -0.40
CA TYR A 114 20.44 -7.16 -1.79
C TYR A 114 19.75 -5.81 -1.94
N GLY A 115 19.83 -5.26 -3.13
CA GLY A 115 19.06 -4.10 -3.56
C GLY A 115 18.57 -4.29 -5.00
N MET A 116 17.61 -3.47 -5.40
CA MET A 116 17.09 -3.42 -6.76
C MET A 116 17.19 -2.00 -7.31
N LEU A 117 17.81 -1.86 -8.49
CA LEU A 117 17.89 -0.62 -9.26
C LEU A 117 16.84 -0.63 -10.36
N PHE A 118 16.14 0.49 -10.49
CA PHE A 118 15.17 0.77 -11.53
C PHE A 118 15.71 1.87 -12.43
N LEU A 119 15.94 1.54 -13.71
CA LEU A 119 16.59 2.44 -14.66
C LEU A 119 15.65 2.78 -15.80
N GLN A 120 15.65 4.05 -16.19
CA GLN A 120 15.01 4.55 -17.39
C GLN A 120 16.06 4.97 -18.40
N LYS A 121 15.84 4.65 -19.68
CA LYS A 121 16.68 5.06 -20.78
C LYS A 121 16.16 6.37 -21.36
N ASN A 122 16.93 7.44 -21.17
CA ASN A 122 16.70 8.72 -21.81
C ASN A 122 17.76 8.94 -22.89
N ASN A 123 17.35 8.88 -24.16
CA ASN A 123 18.23 8.91 -25.33
C ASN A 123 19.31 7.82 -25.30
N LYS A 124 20.59 8.21 -25.12
CA LYS A 124 21.75 7.31 -25.05
C LYS A 124 22.20 7.02 -23.61
N GLN A 125 21.52 7.59 -22.61
CA GLN A 125 21.91 7.49 -21.20
C GLN A 125 20.84 6.75 -20.39
N TYR A 126 21.28 6.12 -19.30
CA TYR A 126 20.42 5.46 -18.33
C TYR A 126 20.47 6.26 -17.03
N SER A 127 19.31 6.63 -16.50
CA SER A 127 19.16 7.32 -15.22
C SER A 127 18.48 6.40 -14.22
N VAL A 128 18.89 6.49 -12.96
CA VAL A 128 18.22 5.78 -11.86
C VAL A 128 16.93 6.51 -11.52
N ILE A 129 15.79 5.83 -11.68
CA ILE A 129 14.46 6.35 -11.32
C ILE A 129 13.93 5.76 -10.01
N GLY A 130 14.56 4.70 -9.51
CA GLY A 130 14.26 4.21 -8.17
C GLY A 130 15.27 3.20 -7.64
N ILE A 131 15.36 3.13 -6.32
CA ILE A 131 16.15 2.14 -5.60
C ILE A 131 15.32 1.57 -4.46
N VAL A 132 15.35 0.24 -4.34
CA VAL A 132 14.89 -0.47 -3.14
C VAL A 132 16.08 -1.18 -2.55
N GLN A 133 16.30 -1.00 -1.25
CA GLN A 133 17.34 -1.67 -0.48
C GLN A 133 16.71 -2.24 0.79
N ASN A 134 17.11 -3.44 1.16
CA ASN A 134 16.70 -4.09 2.40
C ASN A 134 17.82 -5.05 2.85
N ASP A 135 17.95 -5.24 4.15
CA ASP A 135 18.81 -6.22 4.81
C ASP A 135 18.29 -7.67 4.69
N ASP A 136 17.31 -7.91 3.81
CA ASP A 136 16.71 -9.22 3.64
C ASP A 136 17.51 -10.13 2.69
N PRO A 137 17.48 -11.46 2.93
CA PRO A 137 18.10 -12.44 2.04
C PRO A 137 17.40 -12.48 0.68
N LEU A 138 18.08 -13.05 -0.34
CA LEU A 138 17.56 -13.19 -1.70
C LEU A 138 16.14 -13.78 -1.77
N SER A 139 15.78 -14.69 -0.86
CA SER A 139 14.43 -15.29 -0.81
C SER A 139 13.32 -14.27 -0.62
N ALA A 140 13.56 -13.16 0.11
CA ALA A 140 12.58 -12.09 0.27
C ALA A 140 12.33 -11.30 -1.02
N TRP A 141 13.30 -11.31 -1.94
CA TRP A 141 13.22 -10.61 -3.23
C TRP A 141 12.49 -11.41 -4.30
N LEU A 142 12.35 -12.73 -4.14
CA LEU A 142 11.75 -13.61 -5.15
C LEU A 142 10.30 -13.22 -5.47
N GLU A 143 9.53 -12.80 -4.48
CA GLU A 143 8.15 -12.38 -4.70
C GLU A 143 8.09 -11.09 -5.51
N LEU A 144 8.88 -10.08 -5.13
CA LEU A 144 9.00 -8.83 -5.88
C LEU A 144 9.46 -9.06 -7.33
N ILE A 145 10.42 -9.97 -7.54
CA ILE A 145 10.89 -10.36 -8.87
C ILE A 145 9.75 -10.94 -9.72
N LYS A 146 8.94 -11.85 -9.16
CA LYS A 146 7.77 -12.42 -9.86
C LYS A 146 6.76 -11.33 -10.23
N GLN A 147 6.49 -10.41 -9.30
CA GLN A 147 5.58 -9.28 -9.54
C GLN A 147 6.03 -8.45 -10.73
N ILE A 148 7.31 -8.07 -10.76
CA ILE A 148 7.91 -7.25 -11.84
C ILE A 148 7.89 -7.98 -13.17
N GLN A 149 8.19 -9.28 -13.19
CA GLN A 149 8.16 -10.10 -14.40
C GLN A 149 6.73 -10.24 -14.96
N ALA A 150 5.74 -10.39 -14.09
CA ALA A 150 4.34 -10.40 -14.49
C ALA A 150 3.93 -9.05 -15.10
N VAL A 151 4.28 -7.92 -14.48
CA VAL A 151 4.03 -6.57 -15.04
C VAL A 151 4.68 -6.39 -16.41
N SER A 152 5.93 -6.85 -16.56
CA SER A 152 6.68 -6.78 -17.83
C SER A 152 6.02 -7.61 -18.93
N THR A 153 5.29 -8.67 -18.57
CA THR A 153 4.51 -9.48 -19.51
C THR A 153 3.22 -8.76 -19.91
N LEU A 154 2.54 -8.11 -18.96
CA LEU A 154 1.34 -7.31 -19.23
C LEU A 154 1.62 -6.14 -20.19
N GLU A 155 2.77 -5.48 -20.03
CA GLU A 155 3.21 -4.37 -20.88
C GLU A 155 3.24 -4.73 -22.38
N LYS A 156 3.50 -6.00 -22.71
CA LYS A 156 3.63 -6.51 -24.09
C LYS A 156 2.28 -6.81 -24.77
N ILE A 157 1.17 -6.85 -24.03
CA ILE A 157 -0.15 -7.21 -24.57
C ILE A 157 -0.68 -6.04 -25.41
N LYS A 158 -0.75 -6.18 -26.74
CA LYS A 158 -1.20 -5.09 -27.63
C LYS A 158 -2.70 -4.77 -27.50
N ASN A 159 -3.53 -5.79 -27.29
CA ASN A 159 -4.96 -5.61 -27.12
C ASN A 159 -5.24 -4.94 -25.76
N LEU A 160 -5.75 -3.71 -25.79
CA LEU A 160 -5.95 -2.93 -24.57
C LEU A 160 -7.03 -3.53 -23.65
N GLN A 161 -8.08 -4.16 -24.20
CA GLN A 161 -9.11 -4.83 -23.41
C GLN A 161 -8.53 -6.04 -22.67
N GLU A 162 -7.73 -6.86 -23.36
CA GLU A 162 -7.04 -8.00 -22.76
C GLU A 162 -6.03 -7.53 -21.70
N ARG A 163 -5.26 -6.48 -22.01
CA ARG A 163 -4.30 -5.88 -21.07
C ARG A 163 -4.99 -5.36 -19.81
N TYR A 164 -6.15 -4.73 -19.95
CA TYR A 164 -6.97 -4.29 -18.82
C TYR A 164 -7.34 -5.47 -17.94
N THR A 165 -7.98 -6.50 -18.52
CA THR A 165 -8.44 -7.68 -17.77
C THR A 165 -7.30 -8.34 -17.01
N LYS A 166 -6.17 -8.62 -17.69
CA LYS A 166 -5.01 -9.25 -17.05
C LYS A 166 -4.30 -8.33 -16.04
N SER A 167 -4.40 -7.01 -16.18
CA SER A 167 -3.92 -6.07 -15.15
C SER A 167 -4.79 -6.12 -13.89
N ILE A 168 -6.11 -6.25 -14.03
CA ILE A 168 -7.01 -6.45 -12.88
C ILE A 168 -6.67 -7.76 -12.16
N ASP A 169 -6.44 -8.85 -12.90
CA ASP A 169 -5.99 -10.11 -12.31
C ASP A 169 -4.70 -9.90 -11.50
N TRP A 170 -3.73 -9.19 -12.07
CA TRP A 170 -2.48 -8.88 -11.36
C TRP A 170 -2.70 -8.07 -10.08
N PHE A 171 -3.60 -7.08 -10.07
CA PHE A 171 -3.90 -6.33 -8.83
C PHE A 171 -4.48 -7.24 -7.75
N ILE A 172 -5.42 -8.12 -8.13
CA ILE A 172 -6.05 -9.10 -7.23
C ILE A 172 -5.01 -10.09 -6.69
N ASP A 173 -4.14 -10.64 -7.56
CA ASP A 173 -3.09 -11.59 -7.20
C ASP A 173 -2.08 -10.99 -6.20
N ASN A 174 -1.89 -9.67 -6.25
CA ASN A 174 -0.92 -8.94 -5.45
C ASN A 174 -1.53 -8.14 -4.28
N ASN A 175 -2.78 -8.42 -3.92
CA ASN A 175 -3.46 -7.78 -2.78
C ASN A 175 -3.43 -6.24 -2.82
N THR A 176 -3.54 -5.66 -4.03
CA THR A 176 -3.48 -4.21 -4.26
C THR A 176 -4.63 -3.74 -5.15
N LEU A 177 -4.81 -2.43 -5.26
CA LEU A 177 -5.86 -1.80 -6.05
C LEU A 177 -5.32 -1.08 -7.28
N PRO A 178 -6.12 -0.98 -8.35
CA PRO A 178 -5.83 -0.04 -9.43
C PRO A 178 -5.82 1.41 -8.91
N ASP A 179 -4.77 2.16 -9.25
CA ASP A 179 -4.66 3.59 -8.90
C ASP A 179 -5.52 4.49 -9.81
N GLU A 180 -5.67 5.75 -9.42
CA GLU A 180 -6.44 6.73 -10.20
C GLU A 180 -5.91 6.90 -11.63
N ASN A 181 -4.59 6.81 -11.83
CA ASN A 181 -3.99 6.92 -13.16
C ASN A 181 -4.38 5.75 -14.05
N PHE A 182 -4.42 4.53 -13.52
CA PHE A 182 -4.87 3.34 -14.22
C PHE A 182 -6.33 3.49 -14.65
N ILE A 183 -7.22 3.89 -13.72
CA ILE A 183 -8.64 4.11 -13.99
C ILE A 183 -8.82 5.18 -15.09
N LYS A 184 -8.15 6.33 -14.92
CA LYS A 184 -8.18 7.44 -15.86
C LYS A 184 -7.71 7.04 -17.26
N TYR A 185 -6.60 6.31 -17.35
CA TYR A 185 -6.06 5.84 -18.63
C TYR A 185 -7.06 4.94 -19.39
N TYR A 186 -7.63 3.94 -18.72
CA TYR A 186 -8.57 3.02 -19.38
C TYR A 186 -9.93 3.65 -19.67
N LYS A 187 -10.33 4.68 -18.90
CA LYS A 187 -11.48 5.54 -19.22
C LYS A 187 -11.23 6.37 -20.49
N GLN A 188 -10.07 7.01 -20.60
CA GLN A 188 -9.67 7.76 -21.81
C GLN A 188 -9.60 6.89 -23.06
N LYS A 189 -9.26 5.60 -22.91
CA LYS A 189 -9.25 4.63 -24.02
C LYS A 189 -10.62 4.01 -24.32
N GLY A 190 -11.69 4.41 -23.64
CA GLY A 190 -13.05 3.93 -23.85
C GLY A 190 -13.32 2.49 -23.38
N ILE A 191 -12.38 1.88 -22.65
CA ILE A 191 -12.51 0.53 -22.10
C ILE A 191 -13.32 0.54 -20.81
N LEU A 192 -13.14 1.58 -20.01
CA LEU A 192 -13.86 1.80 -18.77
C LEU A 192 -14.86 2.96 -18.94
N LYS A 193 -16.04 2.84 -18.36
CA LYS A 193 -17.09 3.89 -18.36
C LYS A 193 -17.36 4.49 -16.98
N THR A 194 -16.78 3.88 -15.94
CA THR A 194 -16.97 4.20 -14.52
C THR A 194 -15.71 4.81 -13.94
N ASP A 195 -15.83 5.45 -12.78
CA ASP A 195 -14.70 5.96 -11.99
C ASP A 195 -14.09 4.91 -11.06
N THR A 196 -14.59 3.66 -11.14
CA THR A 196 -14.06 2.49 -10.43
C THR A 196 -13.75 1.38 -11.42
N ALA A 197 -12.84 0.48 -11.05
CA ALA A 197 -12.50 -0.66 -11.88
C ALA A 197 -13.73 -1.57 -12.07
N LYS A 198 -13.98 -1.96 -13.32
CA LYS A 198 -14.98 -2.96 -13.66
C LYS A 198 -14.34 -4.34 -13.67
N LEU A 199 -14.90 -5.25 -12.86
CA LEU A 199 -14.47 -6.64 -12.74
C LEU A 199 -15.37 -7.53 -13.62
N ASN A 200 -14.80 -8.59 -14.18
CA ASN A 200 -15.60 -9.70 -14.70
C ASN A 200 -16.08 -10.62 -13.56
N GLU A 201 -16.95 -11.60 -13.85
CA GLU A 201 -17.53 -12.48 -12.83
C GLU A 201 -16.48 -13.25 -12.01
N GLN A 202 -15.44 -13.76 -12.69
CA GLN A 202 -14.37 -14.51 -12.02
C GLN A 202 -13.54 -13.59 -11.11
N GLN A 203 -13.18 -12.40 -11.57
CA GLN A 203 -12.46 -11.38 -10.80
C GLN A 203 -13.27 -10.93 -9.59
N LEU A 204 -14.57 -10.70 -9.78
CA LEU A 204 -15.48 -10.32 -8.70
C LEU A 204 -15.56 -11.42 -7.64
N ALA A 205 -15.71 -12.69 -8.04
CA ALA A 205 -15.73 -13.81 -7.12
C ALA A 205 -14.41 -13.92 -6.32
N ARG A 206 -13.26 -13.73 -6.97
CA ARG A 206 -11.96 -13.75 -6.31
C ARG A 206 -11.78 -12.59 -5.31
N ALA A 207 -12.13 -11.36 -5.71
CA ALA A 207 -12.06 -10.18 -4.86
C ALA A 207 -12.98 -10.32 -3.64
N LYS A 208 -14.18 -10.88 -3.81
CA LYS A 208 -15.10 -11.22 -2.71
C LYS A 208 -14.46 -12.18 -1.72
N THR A 209 -13.93 -13.31 -2.21
CA THR A 209 -13.30 -14.31 -1.34
C THR A 209 -12.15 -13.70 -0.54
N LEU A 210 -11.29 -12.89 -1.17
CA LEU A 210 -10.20 -12.20 -0.49
C LEU A 210 -10.71 -11.21 0.57
N PHE A 211 -11.74 -10.42 0.24
CA PHE A 211 -12.36 -9.50 1.17
C PHE A 211 -12.94 -10.20 2.41
N PHE A 212 -13.80 -11.20 2.20
CA PHE A 212 -14.45 -11.92 3.30
C PHE A 212 -13.46 -12.75 4.12
N ASN A 213 -12.30 -13.10 3.56
CA ASN A 213 -11.18 -13.70 4.30
C ASN A 213 -10.33 -12.70 5.09
N GLY A 214 -10.67 -11.40 5.08
CA GLY A 214 -10.03 -10.37 5.91
C GLY A 214 -9.28 -9.29 5.14
N ASN A 215 -9.11 -9.40 3.82
CA ASN A 215 -8.42 -8.37 3.04
C ASN A 215 -9.38 -7.24 2.64
N GLU A 216 -9.62 -6.32 3.58
CA GLU A 216 -10.55 -5.21 3.42
C GLU A 216 -10.16 -4.21 2.31
N THR A 217 -8.92 -4.28 1.80
CA THR A 217 -8.45 -3.49 0.64
C THR A 217 -9.40 -3.63 -0.56
N PHE A 218 -10.01 -4.80 -0.75
CA PHE A 218 -10.90 -5.05 -1.90
C PHE A 218 -12.32 -4.48 -1.75
N LEU A 219 -12.65 -3.80 -0.65
CA LEU A 219 -13.97 -3.24 -0.39
C LEU A 219 -14.48 -2.41 -1.58
N GLU A 220 -13.64 -1.53 -2.11
CA GLU A 220 -14.01 -0.59 -3.18
C GLU A 220 -14.32 -1.28 -4.51
N LEU A 221 -13.78 -2.49 -4.73
CA LEU A 221 -14.04 -3.28 -5.93
C LEU A 221 -15.38 -4.02 -5.87
N ILE A 222 -15.89 -4.31 -4.67
CA ILE A 222 -17.08 -5.15 -4.47
C ILE A 222 -18.29 -4.37 -3.93
N ALA A 223 -18.07 -3.17 -3.37
CA ALA A 223 -19.08 -2.36 -2.69
C ALA A 223 -20.33 -2.07 -3.52
N SER A 224 -20.19 -1.91 -4.84
CA SER A 224 -21.31 -1.57 -5.72
C SER A 224 -22.31 -2.71 -5.92
N THR A 225 -21.90 -3.97 -5.73
CA THR A 225 -22.72 -5.16 -6.02
C THR A 225 -23.00 -6.04 -4.82
N ASN A 226 -22.42 -5.76 -3.64
CA ASN A 226 -22.43 -6.68 -2.48
C ASN A 226 -22.74 -6.02 -1.15
N GLN A 227 -23.58 -4.98 -1.18
CA GLN A 227 -23.86 -4.14 -0.03
C GLN A 227 -24.38 -4.93 1.18
N THR A 228 -25.30 -5.89 0.96
CA THR A 228 -25.86 -6.70 2.05
C THR A 228 -24.80 -7.59 2.70
N GLU A 229 -24.02 -8.33 1.90
CA GLU A 229 -23.01 -9.25 2.45
C GLU A 229 -21.88 -8.49 3.15
N ILE A 230 -21.50 -7.32 2.61
CA ILE A 230 -20.53 -6.42 3.26
C ILE A 230 -21.09 -5.89 4.58
N LYS A 231 -22.38 -5.50 4.63
CA LYS A 231 -23.04 -5.08 5.86
C LYS A 231 -22.97 -6.17 6.92
N ASP A 232 -23.35 -7.40 6.56
CA ASP A 232 -23.38 -8.52 7.49
C ASP A 232 -21.98 -8.90 7.99
N TYR A 233 -20.97 -8.84 7.11
CA TYR A 233 -19.57 -9.02 7.47
C TYR A 233 -19.08 -8.01 8.52
N TYR A 234 -19.36 -6.74 8.31
CA TYR A 234 -18.96 -5.69 9.25
C TYR A 234 -19.77 -5.71 10.53
N LEU A 235 -21.06 -6.04 10.46
CA LEU A 235 -21.90 -6.25 11.63
C LEU A 235 -21.37 -7.39 12.50
N GLN A 236 -20.94 -8.50 11.88
CA GLN A 236 -20.31 -9.59 12.62
C GLN A 236 -19.04 -9.13 13.32
N LYS A 237 -18.20 -8.32 12.66
CA LYS A 237 -17.01 -7.73 13.30
C LYS A 237 -17.34 -6.85 14.50
N LEU A 238 -18.40 -6.04 14.44
CA LEU A 238 -18.85 -5.25 15.60
C LEU A 238 -19.26 -6.16 16.76
N LYS A 239 -20.00 -7.23 16.47
CA LYS A 239 -20.39 -8.24 17.47
C LYS A 239 -19.14 -8.87 18.09
N ASP A 240 -18.21 -9.35 17.28
CA ASP A 240 -16.96 -9.98 17.75
C ASP A 240 -16.17 -9.06 18.68
N ILE A 241 -16.03 -7.77 18.32
CA ILE A 241 -15.41 -6.76 19.19
C ILE A 241 -16.18 -6.65 20.51
N SER A 242 -17.51 -6.49 20.47
CA SER A 242 -18.33 -6.29 21.68
C SER A 242 -18.30 -7.47 22.68
N PHE A 243 -17.94 -8.67 22.24
CA PHE A 243 -17.88 -9.87 23.09
C PHE A 243 -16.50 -10.11 23.73
N GLN A 244 -15.51 -9.25 23.46
CA GLN A 244 -14.22 -9.29 24.14
C GLN A 244 -14.38 -9.04 25.66
N SER A 245 -13.44 -9.58 26.44
CA SER A 245 -13.39 -9.41 27.90
C SER A 245 -12.92 -8.01 28.30
N GLU A 246 -12.02 -7.43 27.52
CA GLU A 246 -11.50 -6.07 27.67
C GLU A 246 -11.34 -5.44 26.29
N TYR A 247 -11.45 -4.12 26.21
CA TYR A 247 -11.39 -3.39 24.94
C TYR A 247 -10.15 -2.51 24.88
N GLU A 248 -9.26 -2.79 23.94
CA GLU A 248 -8.13 -1.89 23.68
C GLU A 248 -8.60 -0.66 22.89
N PHE A 249 -7.78 0.40 22.89
CA PHE A 249 -8.06 1.59 22.09
C PHE A 249 -8.26 1.25 20.60
N GLY A 250 -7.48 0.29 20.07
CA GLY A 250 -7.58 -0.18 18.70
C GLY A 250 -8.94 -0.82 18.38
N ASP A 251 -9.46 -1.66 19.27
CA ASP A 251 -10.79 -2.27 19.11
C ASP A 251 -11.89 -1.21 19.11
N CYS A 252 -11.80 -0.25 20.04
CA CYS A 252 -12.77 0.84 20.15
C CYS A 252 -12.75 1.76 18.91
N LEU A 253 -11.56 2.08 18.41
CA LEU A 253 -11.40 2.88 17.20
C LEU A 253 -11.96 2.12 15.98
N ARG A 254 -11.65 0.83 15.85
CA ARG A 254 -12.17 -0.01 14.77
C ARG A 254 -13.69 -0.12 14.82
N PHE A 255 -14.25 -0.34 16.02
CA PHE A 255 -15.70 -0.36 16.23
C PHE A 255 -16.34 0.94 15.75
N LYS A 256 -15.84 2.09 16.24
CA LYS A 256 -16.31 3.42 15.84
C LYS A 256 -16.30 3.60 14.32
N ARG A 257 -15.19 3.28 13.66
CA ARG A 257 -15.05 3.44 12.20
C ARG A 257 -16.04 2.55 11.44
N ILE A 258 -16.18 1.29 11.84
CA ILE A 258 -17.14 0.36 11.23
C ILE A 258 -18.58 0.82 11.45
N SER A 259 -18.97 1.19 12.69
CA SER A 259 -20.32 1.69 12.98
C SER A 259 -20.65 2.91 12.12
N THR A 260 -19.71 3.83 12.03
CA THR A 260 -19.80 5.07 11.24
C THR A 260 -19.95 4.80 9.74
N MET A 261 -19.24 3.81 9.20
CA MET A 261 -19.40 3.37 7.81
C MET A 261 -20.77 2.74 7.55
N LEU A 262 -21.30 1.97 8.51
CA LEU A 262 -22.60 1.29 8.39
C LEU A 262 -23.81 2.22 8.57
N THR A 263 -23.61 3.42 9.11
CA THR A 263 -24.67 4.38 9.47
C THR A 263 -24.31 5.76 8.95
N ASN A 264 -24.43 5.99 7.63
CA ASN A 264 -23.98 7.23 6.95
C ASN A 264 -24.32 8.53 7.70
N ASP A 265 -25.44 8.52 8.42
CA ASP A 265 -25.98 9.62 9.21
C ASP A 265 -25.14 9.99 10.44
N PHE A 266 -24.42 9.05 11.07
CA PHE A 266 -23.48 9.37 12.17
C PHE A 266 -22.38 10.33 11.69
N ASN A 267 -21.95 10.22 10.43
CA ASN A 267 -20.92 11.09 9.87
C ASN A 267 -21.40 12.52 9.63
N ASN A 268 -22.67 12.69 9.25
CA ASN A 268 -23.19 13.94 8.72
C ASN A 268 -23.90 14.81 9.77
N ASN A 269 -24.26 14.23 10.92
CA ASN A 269 -24.90 14.95 12.03
C ASN A 269 -24.05 14.89 13.30
N TYR A 270 -23.34 15.98 13.61
CA TYR A 270 -22.51 16.09 14.81
C TYR A 270 -23.32 16.08 16.11
N ASP A 271 -24.61 16.42 16.03
CA ASP A 271 -25.53 16.45 17.18
C ASP A 271 -26.25 15.12 17.39
N ASP A 272 -25.99 14.10 16.56
CA ASP A 272 -26.58 12.78 16.74
C ASP A 272 -26.02 12.12 18.01
N ILE A 273 -26.90 11.80 18.96
CA ILE A 273 -26.52 11.19 20.23
C ILE A 273 -25.76 9.87 20.04
N ASN A 274 -26.05 9.10 18.99
CA ASN A 274 -25.39 7.83 18.71
C ASN A 274 -24.00 8.02 18.11
N ARG A 275 -23.78 9.13 17.38
CA ARG A 275 -22.42 9.55 17.02
C ARG A 275 -21.62 9.90 18.26
N VAL A 276 -22.17 10.70 19.17
CA VAL A 276 -21.51 11.07 20.43
C VAL A 276 -21.16 9.82 21.24
N LEU A 277 -22.09 8.87 21.36
CA LEU A 277 -21.86 7.59 22.01
C LEU A 277 -20.73 6.78 21.36
N SER A 278 -20.67 6.75 20.02
CA SER A 278 -19.57 6.12 19.27
C SER A 278 -18.22 6.80 19.53
N ASP A 279 -18.19 8.14 19.62
CA ASP A 279 -16.99 8.92 19.92
C ASP A 279 -16.46 8.65 21.34
N LEU A 280 -17.35 8.48 22.31
CA LEU A 280 -17.00 8.14 23.69
C LEU A 280 -16.32 6.77 23.82
N LEU A 281 -16.49 5.82 22.89
CA LEU A 281 -15.81 4.53 22.97
C LEU A 281 -14.27 4.67 22.94
N THR A 282 -13.76 5.69 22.26
CA THR A 282 -12.32 5.95 22.10
C THR A 282 -11.69 6.80 23.20
N ASN A 283 -12.50 7.39 24.09
CA ASN A 283 -12.08 8.34 25.12
C ASN A 283 -12.62 7.94 26.50
N GLU A 284 -11.93 8.27 27.59
CA GLU A 284 -12.46 8.49 28.97
C GLU A 284 -13.35 7.43 29.67
N LEU A 285 -13.85 6.38 28.99
CA LEU A 285 -14.73 5.35 29.53
C LEU A 285 -13.95 4.15 30.06
N GLN A 286 -14.42 3.61 31.18
CA GLN A 286 -13.99 2.32 31.70
C GLN A 286 -14.56 1.19 30.83
N ASN A 287 -13.89 0.02 30.81
CA ASN A 287 -14.29 -1.10 29.95
C ASN A 287 -15.75 -1.56 30.18
N TYR A 288 -16.25 -1.50 31.43
CA TYR A 288 -17.63 -1.89 31.74
C TYR A 288 -18.68 -0.93 31.15
N GLU A 289 -18.32 0.31 30.87
CA GLU A 289 -19.21 1.34 30.30
C GLU A 289 -19.32 1.23 28.77
N LYS A 290 -18.30 0.65 28.13
CA LYS A 290 -18.22 0.53 26.67
C LYS A 290 -19.16 -0.53 26.11
N LYS A 291 -19.29 -1.68 26.77
CA LYS A 291 -20.10 -2.80 26.27
C LYS A 291 -21.57 -2.45 26.05
N PRO A 292 -22.28 -1.80 27.00
CA PRO A 292 -23.67 -1.39 26.80
C PRO A 292 -23.83 -0.44 25.61
N ILE A 293 -22.89 0.49 25.43
CA ILE A 293 -22.89 1.43 24.29
C ILE A 293 -22.70 0.67 22.98
N MET A 294 -21.72 -0.23 22.89
CA MET A 294 -21.50 -1.04 21.70
C MET A 294 -22.74 -1.87 21.32
N LEU A 295 -23.39 -2.52 22.30
CA LEU A 295 -24.60 -3.30 22.05
C LEU A 295 -25.78 -2.44 21.57
N HIS A 296 -25.95 -1.25 22.15
CA HIS A 296 -26.96 -0.28 21.69
C HIS A 296 -26.71 0.15 20.23
N LEU A 297 -25.47 0.46 19.87
CA LEU A 297 -25.11 0.86 18.51
C LEU A 297 -25.29 -0.30 17.51
N ILE A 298 -24.97 -1.54 17.89
CA ILE A 298 -25.24 -2.74 17.07
C ILE A 298 -26.74 -2.88 16.81
N ASP A 299 -27.56 -2.78 17.85
CA ASP A 299 -29.02 -2.92 17.73
C ASP A 299 -29.63 -1.87 16.79
N LEU A 300 -29.16 -0.62 16.84
CA LEU A 300 -29.57 0.44 15.90
C LEU A 300 -29.22 0.10 14.43
N ILE A 301 -28.03 -0.45 14.20
CA ILE A 301 -27.56 -0.87 12.87
C ILE A 301 -28.39 -2.04 12.33
N GLU A 302 -28.73 -2.99 13.20
CA GLU A 302 -29.56 -4.16 12.87
C GLU A 302 -30.99 -3.74 12.53
N LYS A 303 -31.58 -2.86 13.33
CA LYS A 303 -32.94 -2.32 13.14
C LYS A 303 -33.07 -1.38 11.93
N LYS A 304 -31.98 -1.09 11.22
CA LYS A 304 -31.93 -0.18 10.06
C LYS A 304 -32.51 1.20 10.39
N ALA A 305 -32.23 1.70 11.61
CA ALA A 305 -32.69 3.02 12.04
C ALA A 305 -32.04 4.17 11.25
N TYR A 306 -31.00 3.87 10.46
CA TYR A 306 -30.18 4.82 9.71
C TYR A 306 -29.94 4.35 8.28
N GLN A 307 -29.71 5.30 7.36
CA GLN A 307 -29.34 4.96 5.99
C GLN A 307 -27.94 4.35 5.94
N ILE A 308 -27.80 3.27 5.16
CA ILE A 308 -26.50 2.64 4.92
C ILE A 308 -25.67 3.59 4.03
N GLY A 309 -24.44 3.87 4.45
CA GLY A 309 -23.53 4.71 3.70
C GLY A 309 -22.93 4.02 2.49
N THR A 310 -22.30 4.80 1.61
CA THR A 310 -21.44 4.24 0.58
C THR A 310 -20.20 3.65 1.24
N PHE A 311 -19.97 2.35 1.04
CA PHE A 311 -18.78 1.66 1.51
C PHE A 311 -17.53 2.17 0.77
N SER A 312 -16.49 2.54 1.52
CA SER A 312 -15.17 2.91 0.99
C SER A 312 -14.10 2.60 2.02
N ALA A 313 -12.93 2.15 1.55
CA ALA A 313 -11.79 1.84 2.39
C ALA A 313 -11.24 3.10 3.09
N SER A 314 -11.43 4.28 2.50
CA SER A 314 -11.05 5.57 3.10
C SER A 314 -11.77 5.91 4.40
N LYS A 315 -12.88 5.21 4.72
CA LYS A 315 -13.68 5.39 5.93
C LYS A 315 -13.28 4.44 7.08
N LEU A 316 -12.36 3.49 6.84
CA LEU A 316 -11.92 2.44 7.77
C LEU A 316 -10.56 2.73 8.41
#